data_AF-A0A2B1KJJ2-F1
#
_entry.id   AF-A0A2B1KJJ2-F1
#
_cell.length_a   1.000
_cell.length_b   1.000
_cell.length_c   1.000
_cell.angle_alpha   90.00
_cell.angle_beta   90.00
_cell.angle_gamma   90.00
#
_symmetry.space_group_name_H-M   'P 1'
#
loop_
_entity.id
_entity.type
_entity.pdbx_description
1 polymer ?
#
loop_
_entity_poly.entity_id
_entity_poly.type
_entity_poly.pdbx_seq_one_letter_code
_entity_poly.pdbx_strand_id
1 'polypeptide(L)'
;MKNKKYDISDIIDIPDEYYYITVPKQKISEAVREGMHNKHLSLRKTADKIEGMSFPQIARITSGENYNIDTLLKVLNVLDLEIQIKPKDK
;
A
#
# COMPACT_ATOMS: atom_id res chain seq x y z
N MET A 1 30.07 12.91 -24.58
CA MET A 1 29.95 13.23 -23.14
C MET A 1 29.13 12.14 -22.48
N LYS A 2 29.67 11.43 -21.48
CA LYS A 2 28.94 10.35 -20.77
C LYS A 2 27.92 11.01 -19.83
N ASN A 3 26.62 10.80 -20.07
CA ASN A 3 25.58 11.13 -19.10
C ASN A 3 25.83 10.29 -17.84
N LYS A 4 26.42 10.89 -16.80
CA LYS A 4 26.42 10.31 -15.46
C LYS A 4 24.98 10.36 -14.98
N LYS A 5 24.34 9.19 -14.83
CA LYS A 5 23.12 9.07 -14.04
C LYS A 5 23.52 9.39 -12.60
N TYR A 6 23.11 10.55 -12.11
CA TYR A 6 23.14 10.84 -10.68
C TYR A 6 21.94 10.14 -10.06
N ASP A 7 22.15 9.46 -8.95
CA ASP A 7 21.03 8.99 -8.14
C ASP A 7 20.44 10.21 -7.42
N ILE A 8 19.14 10.21 -7.18
CA ILE A 8 18.44 11.32 -6.54
C ILE A 8 18.93 11.46 -5.09
N SER A 9 19.39 10.35 -4.49
CA SER A 9 20.07 10.31 -3.19
C SER A 9 21.40 11.07 -3.16
N ASP A 10 22.03 11.30 -4.32
CA ASP A 10 23.28 12.08 -4.41
C ASP A 10 23.02 13.60 -4.31
N ILE A 11 21.75 14.00 -4.38
CA ILE A 11 21.31 15.40 -4.49
C ILE A 11 20.51 15.82 -3.26
N ILE A 12 19.77 14.88 -2.63
CA ILE A 12 18.85 15.17 -1.52
C ILE A 12 19.02 14.10 -0.44
N ASP A 13 19.12 14.55 0.82
CA ASP A 13 19.05 13.67 1.98
C ASP A 13 17.61 13.19 2.19
N ILE A 14 17.39 11.88 2.09
CA ILE A 14 16.06 11.26 2.20
C ILE A 14 15.89 10.79 3.65
N PRO A 15 14.90 11.31 4.40
CA PRO A 15 14.69 10.90 5.78
C PRO A 15 14.46 9.40 5.91
N ASP A 16 15.00 8.77 6.95
CA ASP A 16 14.82 7.33 7.23
C ASP A 16 13.35 6.91 7.23
N GLU A 17 12.46 7.79 7.70
CA GLU A 17 11.00 7.57 7.73
C GLU A 17 10.42 7.21 6.36
N TYR A 18 10.99 7.76 5.28
CA TYR A 18 10.61 7.39 3.93
C TYR A 18 10.75 5.88 3.71
N TYR A 19 11.85 5.29 4.17
CA TYR A 19 12.14 3.86 3.96
C TYR A 19 11.35 2.94 4.89
N TYR A 20 11.07 3.33 6.14
CA TYR A 20 10.34 2.48 7.08
C TYR A 20 8.82 2.75 7.18
N ILE A 21 8.31 3.85 6.61
CA ILE A 21 6.86 4.15 6.52
C ILE A 21 6.40 4.21 5.07
N THR A 22 6.95 5.12 4.27
CA THR A 22 6.41 5.44 2.93
C THR A 22 6.56 4.27 1.97
N VAL A 23 7.76 3.69 1.87
CA VAL A 23 8.02 2.53 0.99
C VAL A 23 7.14 1.32 1.36
N PRO A 24 7.02 0.89 2.63
CA PRO A 24 6.08 -0.16 3.01
C PRO A 24 4.62 0.15 2.67
N LYS A 25 4.15 1.37 2.90
CA LYS A 25 2.78 1.76 2.55
C LYS A 25 2.52 1.71 1.05
N GLN A 26 3.50 2.11 0.23
CA GLN A 26 3.41 1.98 -1.23
C GLN A 26 3.29 0.51 -1.65
N LYS A 27 4.13 -0.38 -1.10
CA LYS A 27 4.05 -1.82 -1.38
C LYS A 27 2.69 -2.41 -1.00
N ILE A 28 2.14 -2.03 0.16
CA ILE A 28 0.80 -2.45 0.59
C ILE A 28 -0.27 -1.91 -0.37
N SER A 29 -0.20 -0.63 -0.73
CA SER A 29 -1.11 0.01 -1.69
C SER A 29 -1.10 -0.70 -3.04
N GLU A 30 0.07 -1.04 -3.55
CA GLU A 30 0.25 -1.79 -4.80
C GLU A 30 -0.37 -3.18 -4.72
N ALA A 31 -0.03 -3.95 -3.69
CA ALA A 31 -0.60 -5.29 -3.50
C ALA A 31 -2.13 -5.28 -3.39
N VAL A 32 -2.70 -4.29 -2.68
CA VAL A 32 -4.16 -4.13 -2.56
C VAL A 32 -4.78 -3.75 -3.91
N ARG A 33 -4.16 -2.82 -4.67
CA ARG A 33 -4.63 -2.43 -6.01
C ARG A 33 -4.61 -3.63 -6.98
N GLU A 34 -3.54 -4.41 -6.97
CA GLU A 34 -3.41 -5.61 -7.79
C GLU A 34 -4.44 -6.68 -7.39
N GLY A 35 -4.61 -6.94 -6.09
CA GLY A 35 -5.62 -7.88 -5.60
C GLY A 35 -7.04 -7.47 -6.01
N MET A 36 -7.36 -6.18 -5.91
CA MET A 36 -8.64 -5.64 -6.39
C MET A 36 -8.82 -5.82 -7.90
N HIS A 37 -7.78 -5.52 -8.69
CA HIS A 37 -7.79 -5.70 -10.13
C HIS A 37 -8.02 -7.16 -10.53
N ASN A 38 -7.31 -8.09 -9.91
CA ASN A 38 -7.40 -9.53 -10.17
C ASN A 38 -8.78 -10.10 -9.83
N LYS A 39 -9.49 -9.50 -8.86
CA LYS A 39 -10.87 -9.86 -8.51
C LYS A 39 -11.94 -9.03 -9.24
N HIS A 40 -11.54 -8.15 -10.16
CA HIS A 40 -12.44 -7.23 -10.86
C HIS A 40 -13.30 -6.36 -9.92
N LEU A 41 -12.73 -5.96 -8.78
CA LEU A 41 -13.39 -5.14 -7.77
C LEU A 41 -13.02 -3.66 -7.95
N SER A 42 -14.04 -2.81 -7.94
CA SER A 42 -13.86 -1.39 -7.71
C SER A 42 -13.81 -1.10 -6.20
N LEU A 43 -13.36 0.09 -5.83
CA LEU A 43 -13.39 0.55 -4.44
C LEU A 43 -14.80 0.46 -3.81
N ARG A 44 -15.85 0.79 -4.58
CA ARG A 44 -17.26 0.66 -4.11
C ARG A 44 -17.63 -0.81 -3.91
N LYS A 45 -17.39 -1.65 -4.92
CA LYS A 45 -17.66 -3.10 -4.82
C LYS A 45 -16.89 -3.79 -3.69
N THR A 46 -15.71 -3.26 -3.33
CA THR A 46 -14.92 -3.76 -2.21
C THR A 46 -15.55 -3.34 -0.88
N ALA A 47 -15.95 -2.07 -0.75
CA ALA A 47 -16.67 -1.59 0.43
C ALA A 47 -18.00 -2.34 0.64
N ASP A 48 -18.76 -2.60 -0.42
CA ASP A 48 -20.03 -3.35 -0.35
C ASP A 48 -19.87 -4.79 0.17
N LYS A 49 -18.65 -5.35 0.14
CA LYS A 49 -18.32 -6.68 0.68
C LYS A 49 -17.91 -6.66 2.15
N ILE A 50 -17.78 -5.49 2.77
CA ILE A 50 -17.28 -5.34 4.13
C ILE A 50 -18.30 -4.55 4.96
N GLU A 51 -18.87 -5.20 5.97
CA GLU A 51 -19.84 -4.57 6.84
C GLU A 51 -19.28 -3.30 7.51
N GLY A 52 -20.05 -2.21 7.44
CA GLY A 52 -19.71 -0.93 8.06
C GLY A 52 -18.55 -0.18 7.38
N MET A 53 -18.15 -0.57 6.17
CA MET A 53 -17.04 0.06 5.47
C MET A 53 -17.50 0.99 4.35
N SER A 54 -16.85 2.15 4.26
CA SER A 54 -17.12 3.17 3.26
C SER A 54 -16.02 3.19 2.19
N PHE A 55 -16.40 3.54 0.96
CA PHE A 55 -15.46 3.74 -0.16
C PHE A 55 -14.22 4.58 0.21
N PRO A 56 -14.33 5.72 0.94
CA PRO A 56 -13.17 6.53 1.31
C PRO A 56 -12.15 5.80 2.21
N GLN A 57 -12.57 4.81 2.99
CA GLN A 57 -11.65 4.01 3.80
C GLN A 57 -10.80 3.09 2.92
N ILE A 58 -11.38 2.50 1.86
CA ILE A 58 -10.63 1.71 0.88
C ILE A 58 -9.68 2.60 0.09
N ALA A 59 -10.17 3.78 -0.34
CA ALA A 59 -9.38 4.73 -1.11
C ALA A 59 -8.06 5.11 -0.40
N ARG A 60 -8.12 5.36 0.91
CA ARG A 60 -6.93 5.65 1.73
C ARG A 60 -5.87 4.56 1.69
N ILE A 61 -6.28 3.29 1.68
CA ILE A 61 -5.35 2.16 1.56
C ILE A 61 -4.72 2.15 0.16
N THR A 62 -5.54 2.24 -0.88
CA THR A 62 -5.05 2.20 -2.27
C THR A 62 -4.21 3.41 -2.66
N SER A 63 -4.34 4.54 -1.95
CA SER A 63 -3.51 5.73 -2.14
C SER A 63 -2.25 5.76 -1.27
N GLY A 64 -2.06 4.78 -0.37
CA GLY A 64 -0.92 4.76 0.56
C GLY A 64 -1.00 5.84 1.65
N GLU A 65 -2.20 6.34 1.96
CA GLU A 65 -2.43 7.33 3.01
C GLU A 65 -2.41 6.68 4.40
N ASN A 66 -2.84 7.41 5.43
CA ASN A 66 -3.05 6.88 6.77
C ASN A 66 -4.37 6.09 6.84
N TYR A 67 -4.29 4.86 7.34
CA TYR A 67 -5.42 3.97 7.56
C TYR A 67 -5.22 3.15 8.84
N ASN A 68 -6.32 2.62 9.39
CA ASN A 68 -6.28 1.70 10.53
C ASN A 68 -5.93 0.28 10.05
N ILE A 69 -5.16 -0.47 10.86
CA ILE A 69 -4.82 -1.87 10.58
C ILE A 69 -6.07 -2.76 10.40
N ASP A 70 -7.12 -2.56 11.20
CA ASP A 70 -8.39 -3.29 11.07
C ASP A 70 -9.03 -3.09 9.69
N THR A 71 -8.97 -1.86 9.16
CA THR A 71 -9.46 -1.56 7.82
C THR A 71 -8.65 -2.33 6.78
N LEU A 72 -7.32 -2.33 6.90
CA LEU A 72 -6.45 -3.08 6.00
C LEU A 72 -6.77 -4.58 6.05
N LEU A 73 -6.82 -5.18 7.24
CA LEU A 73 -7.06 -6.61 7.41
C LEU A 73 -8.41 -7.05 6.82
N LYS A 74 -9.47 -6.26 7.00
CA LYS A 74 -10.78 -6.53 6.37
C LYS A 74 -10.71 -6.51 4.85
N VAL A 75 -9.97 -5.56 4.27
CA VAL A 75 -9.76 -5.50 2.81
C VAL A 75 -8.96 -6.70 2.33
N LEU A 76 -7.88 -7.06 3.00
CA LEU A 76 -7.06 -8.21 2.63
C LEU A 76 -7.87 -9.51 2.66
N ASN A 77 -8.73 -9.69 3.65
CA ASN A 77 -9.64 -10.85 3.72
C ASN A 77 -10.58 -10.92 2.50
N VAL A 78 -11.11 -9.80 2.01
CA VAL A 78 -11.92 -9.79 0.76
C VAL A 78 -11.08 -10.15 -0.46
N LEU A 79 -9.79 -9.84 -0.44
CA LEU A 79 -8.85 -10.07 -1.54
C LEU A 79 -8.15 -11.44 -1.47
N ASP A 80 -8.45 -12.29 -0.49
CA ASP A 80 -7.71 -13.53 -0.19
C ASP A 80 -6.20 -13.28 -0.01
N LEU A 81 -5.86 -12.19 0.67
CA LEU A 81 -4.49 -11.80 0.99
C LEU A 81 -4.26 -11.83 2.50
N GLU A 82 -3.00 -11.96 2.91
CA GLU A 82 -2.57 -11.89 4.31
C GLU A 82 -1.29 -11.05 4.46
N ILE A 83 -1.05 -10.54 5.68
CA ILE A 83 0.19 -9.86 6.03
C ILE A 83 1.11 -10.87 6.71
N GLN A 84 2.37 -10.90 6.28
CA GLN A 84 3.42 -11.65 6.96
C GLN A 84 4.44 -10.70 7.57
N ILE A 85 4.76 -10.93 8.84
CA ILE A 85 5.83 -10.23 9.55
C ILE A 85 7.10 -11.07 9.42
N LYS A 86 8.16 -10.46 8.89
CA LYS A 86 9.47 -11.09 8.73
C LYS A 86 10.59 -10.24 9.34
N PRO A 87 11.72 -10.83 9.76
CA PRO A 87 12.90 -10.07 10.12
C PRO A 87 13.31 -9.12 8.99
N LYS A 88 13.83 -7.94 9.35
CA LYS A 88 14.43 -7.04 8.35
C LYS A 88 15.74 -7.67 7.86
N ASP A 89 15.95 -7.62 6.54
CA ASP A 89 17.26 -7.90 5.96
C ASP A 89 18.22 -6.81 6.49
N LYS A 90 19.30 -7.25 7.14
CA LYS A 90 20.34 -6.36 7.70
C LYS A 90 21.30 -5.89 6.62
#